data_AF-A0A7Y5QGA5-F1
#
_entry.id   AF-A0A7Y5QGA5-F1
#
_cell.length_a   1.000
_cell.length_b   1.000
_cell.length_c   1.000
_cell.angle_alpha   90.00
_cell.angle_beta   90.00
_cell.angle_gamma   90.00
#
_symmetry.space_group_name_H-M   'P 1'
#
loop_
_entity.id
_entity.type
_entity.pdbx_description
1 polymer ?
#
loop_
_entity_poly.entity_id
_entity_poly.type
_entity_poly.pdbx_seq_one_letter_code
_entity_poly.pdbx_strand_id
1 'polypeptide(L)'
;MNRKLATGLVFALLLLSSAWVVFAYGPAPSWQLTQAAAGVCSDDDVFIAGMEINVPAPMHASELGTYSAPGFPNLGYTQDSNFQGVGVFDFTVFTDPYVLPANTQVTLSVTTYKGPNYTGGVAYVSTMTWDCTTGVISSLVNEAPTDACPSPLPGGAVLGEAPAGAQVYWGPSADKASPGVVLNPGTYYVIGVDATGAYTQVWLTCESPLLWVRSDTLQPSYTAPWNGQALPTKVVG
;
A
#
# COMPACT_ATOMS: atom_id res chain seq x y z
N MET A 1 12.30 -51.73 56.29
CA MET A 1 13.24 -51.14 55.31
C MET A 1 12.57 -51.19 53.94
N ASN A 2 12.59 -50.08 53.20
CA ASN A 2 12.14 -49.87 51.81
C ASN A 2 10.64 -49.68 51.53
N ARG A 3 10.22 -48.41 51.57
CA ARG A 3 9.06 -47.84 50.86
C ARG A 3 9.36 -47.84 49.35
N LYS A 4 8.44 -48.33 48.51
CA LYS A 4 8.46 -48.07 47.06
C LYS A 4 7.43 -46.97 46.74
N LEU A 5 7.95 -45.89 46.15
CA LEU A 5 7.21 -44.77 45.57
C LEU A 5 6.33 -45.24 44.41
N ALA A 6 5.09 -44.76 44.36
CA ALA A 6 4.26 -44.76 43.18
C ALA A 6 4.57 -43.49 42.36
N THR A 7 5.09 -43.67 41.15
CA THR A 7 5.40 -42.60 40.21
C THR A 7 4.12 -42.18 39.49
N GLY A 8 3.61 -40.99 39.80
CA GLY A 8 2.50 -40.37 39.08
C GLY A 8 2.97 -39.84 37.71
N LEU A 9 2.27 -40.28 36.67
CA LEU A 9 2.46 -39.82 35.30
C LEU A 9 1.75 -38.47 35.14
N VAL A 10 2.50 -37.37 35.03
CA VAL A 10 1.94 -36.05 34.69
C VAL A 10 1.92 -35.92 33.18
N PHE A 11 0.72 -35.98 32.59
CA PHE A 11 0.47 -35.62 31.20
C PHE A 11 0.57 -34.10 31.04
N ALA A 12 1.69 -33.60 30.52
CA ALA A 12 1.81 -32.22 30.08
C ALA A 12 1.14 -32.09 28.71
N LEU A 13 -0.08 -31.53 28.71
CA LEU A 13 -0.80 -31.13 27.51
C LEU A 13 -0.05 -29.92 26.90
N LEU A 14 0.84 -30.16 25.94
CA LEU A 14 1.41 -29.09 25.10
C LEU A 14 0.32 -28.57 24.18
N LEU A 15 -0.34 -27.48 24.61
CA LEU A 15 -1.14 -26.63 23.74
C LEU A 15 -0.18 -25.98 22.73
N LEU A 16 0.02 -26.65 21.59
CA LEU A 16 0.56 -26.03 20.39
C LEU A 16 -0.46 -24.99 19.92
N SER A 17 -0.35 -23.77 20.43
CA SER A 17 -0.96 -22.62 19.78
C SER A 17 -0.32 -22.53 18.40
N SER A 18 -1.10 -22.83 17.35
CA SER A 18 -0.77 -22.47 15.99
C SER A 18 -0.60 -20.96 15.93
N ALA A 19 0.63 -20.48 16.13
CA ALA A 19 1.00 -19.15 15.71
C ALA A 19 0.85 -19.17 14.18
N TRP A 20 -0.27 -18.66 13.71
CA TRP A 20 -0.41 -18.26 12.32
C TRP A 20 0.73 -17.28 12.08
N VAL A 21 1.77 -17.73 11.39
CA VAL A 21 2.72 -16.82 10.77
C VAL A 21 1.89 -16.11 9.71
N VAL A 22 1.33 -14.97 10.08
CA VAL A 22 0.78 -14.03 9.11
C VAL A 22 2.01 -13.61 8.31
N PHE A 23 2.21 -14.23 7.14
CA PHE A 23 3.01 -13.59 6.11
C PHE A 23 2.29 -12.27 5.86
N ALA A 24 2.82 -11.19 6.42
CA ALA A 24 2.30 -9.87 6.19
C ALA A 24 2.68 -9.53 4.74
N TYR A 25 1.86 -9.99 3.80
CA TYR A 25 1.87 -9.45 2.44
C TYR A 25 1.80 -7.92 2.57
N GLY A 26 2.54 -7.18 1.73
CA GLY A 26 2.64 -5.72 1.88
C GLY A 26 1.31 -4.98 1.73
N PRO A 27 1.27 -3.64 1.75
CA PRO A 27 0.03 -2.88 1.94
C PRO A 27 -1.06 -3.24 0.93
N ALA A 28 -2.32 -3.26 1.34
CA ALA A 28 -3.43 -3.50 0.42
C ALA A 28 -3.92 -2.17 -0.22
N PRO A 29 -4.13 -2.10 -1.54
CA PRO A 29 -3.82 -3.12 -2.54
C PRO A 29 -2.34 -3.11 -2.94
N SER A 30 -1.71 -4.28 -3.07
CA SER A 30 -0.37 -4.40 -3.67
C SER A 30 -0.19 -5.66 -4.50
N TRP A 31 0.76 -5.56 -5.42
CA TRP A 31 1.29 -6.59 -6.29
C TRP A 31 2.82 -6.46 -6.26
N GLN A 32 3.57 -7.53 -5.95
CA GLN A 32 4.98 -7.42 -5.58
C GLN A 32 5.85 -8.53 -6.18
N LEU A 33 6.86 -8.10 -6.93
CA LEU A 33 7.95 -8.95 -7.43
C LEU A 33 8.77 -9.46 -6.25
N THR A 34 9.01 -10.77 -6.20
CA THR A 34 9.88 -11.38 -5.18
C THR A 34 10.99 -12.23 -5.79
N GLN A 35 10.81 -12.67 -7.03
CA GLN A 35 11.71 -13.59 -7.73
C GLN A 35 11.80 -13.21 -9.20
N ALA A 36 12.96 -13.43 -9.81
CA ALA A 36 13.21 -13.20 -11.21
C ALA A 36 13.21 -14.50 -12.03
N ALA A 37 13.04 -14.36 -13.35
CA ALA A 37 13.10 -15.46 -14.30
C ALA A 37 14.49 -15.56 -14.94
N ALA A 38 15.03 -16.77 -15.03
CA ALA A 38 16.30 -17.06 -15.70
C ALA A 38 16.06 -17.63 -17.10
N GLY A 39 17.01 -17.45 -18.03
CA GLY A 39 16.92 -17.96 -19.39
C GLY A 39 16.04 -17.13 -20.34
N VAL A 40 15.61 -15.95 -19.93
CA VAL A 40 14.65 -15.08 -20.63
C VAL A 40 15.31 -14.09 -21.60
N CYS A 41 16.49 -14.43 -22.14
CA CYS A 41 17.13 -13.57 -23.14
C CYS A 41 16.51 -13.74 -24.53
N SER A 42 15.72 -14.80 -24.75
CA SER A 42 15.03 -15.06 -26.00
C SER A 42 13.75 -15.83 -25.72
N ASP A 43 12.61 -15.14 -25.72
CA ASP A 43 11.31 -15.70 -25.39
C ASP A 43 10.21 -15.05 -26.24
N ASP A 44 9.04 -15.69 -26.26
CA ASP A 44 7.78 -15.14 -26.75
C ASP A 44 6.78 -14.83 -25.62
N ASP A 45 7.04 -15.28 -24.39
CA ASP A 45 6.42 -14.78 -23.15
C ASP A 45 7.38 -15.03 -21.97
N VAL A 46 7.30 -14.21 -20.91
CA VAL A 46 8.15 -14.40 -19.72
C VAL A 46 7.30 -14.80 -18.52
N PHE A 47 7.59 -15.96 -17.94
CA PHE A 47 6.92 -16.45 -16.74
C PHE A 47 7.72 -16.12 -15.47
N ILE A 48 7.07 -15.41 -14.55
CA ILE A 48 7.65 -15.01 -13.27
C ILE A 48 6.86 -15.70 -12.16
N ALA A 49 7.55 -16.52 -11.37
CA ALA A 49 6.94 -17.23 -10.25
C ALA A 49 7.02 -16.42 -8.95
N GLY A 50 6.18 -16.77 -7.97
CA GLY A 50 6.38 -16.32 -6.59
C GLY A 50 5.91 -14.89 -6.30
N MET A 51 5.12 -14.30 -7.17
CA MET A 51 4.56 -12.95 -7.03
C MET A 51 3.63 -12.86 -5.83
N GLU A 52 3.85 -11.88 -4.96
CA GLU A 52 2.98 -11.66 -3.82
C GLU A 52 1.86 -10.67 -4.18
N ILE A 53 0.61 -11.06 -3.92
CA ILE A 53 -0.55 -10.20 -4.12
C ILE A 53 -1.29 -10.02 -2.79
N ASN A 54 -1.66 -8.78 -2.46
CA ASN A 54 -2.51 -8.44 -1.33
C ASN A 54 -3.66 -7.51 -1.74
N VAL A 55 -4.73 -8.09 -2.25
CA VAL A 55 -5.99 -7.41 -2.58
C VAL A 55 -7.13 -8.20 -1.93
N PRO A 56 -7.40 -7.97 -0.63
CA PRO A 56 -8.39 -8.73 0.12
C PRO A 56 -9.82 -8.34 -0.30
N ALA A 57 -10.73 -9.31 -0.34
CA ALA A 57 -12.14 -9.04 -0.54
C ALA A 57 -12.70 -8.08 0.55
N PRO A 58 -13.59 -7.14 0.20
CA PRO A 58 -14.26 -6.96 -1.10
C PRO A 58 -13.51 -6.01 -2.06
N MET A 59 -12.23 -5.72 -1.85
CA MET A 59 -11.45 -4.82 -2.70
C MET A 59 -11.22 -5.41 -4.09
N HIS A 60 -11.14 -4.53 -5.09
CA HIS A 60 -10.75 -4.84 -6.45
C HIS A 60 -9.71 -3.82 -6.90
N ALA A 61 -8.62 -4.29 -7.48
CA ALA A 61 -7.53 -3.47 -7.98
C ALA A 61 -7.30 -3.74 -9.48
N SER A 62 -6.37 -3.01 -10.07
CA SER A 62 -5.88 -3.27 -11.42
C SER A 62 -4.39 -3.00 -11.50
N GLU A 63 -3.68 -3.64 -12.43
CA GLU A 63 -2.25 -3.43 -12.65
C GLU A 63 -1.92 -3.20 -14.10
N LEU A 64 -0.87 -2.41 -14.32
CA LEU A 64 -0.26 -2.20 -15.62
C LEU A 64 1.25 -2.24 -15.47
N GLY A 65 1.94 -3.00 -16.30
CA GLY A 65 3.38 -3.09 -16.26
C GLY A 65 4.05 -3.12 -17.62
N THR A 66 5.32 -2.74 -17.62
CA THR A 66 6.17 -2.64 -18.80
C THR A 66 7.44 -3.43 -18.58
N TYR A 67 7.78 -4.25 -19.57
CA TYR A 67 9.00 -5.03 -19.62
C TYR A 67 9.95 -4.45 -20.65
N SER A 68 11.21 -4.27 -20.27
CA SER A 68 12.19 -3.50 -21.04
C SER A 68 13.62 -4.01 -20.87
N ALA A 69 14.49 -3.64 -21.80
CA ALA A 69 15.94 -3.84 -21.73
C ALA A 69 16.68 -2.62 -22.32
N PRO A 70 17.99 -2.47 -22.09
CA PRO A 70 18.79 -1.43 -22.74
C PRO A 70 18.63 -1.44 -24.27
N GLY A 71 18.11 -0.35 -24.82
CA GLY A 71 17.82 -0.22 -26.27
C GLY A 71 16.45 -0.77 -26.71
N PHE A 72 15.70 -1.40 -25.81
CA PHE A 72 14.39 -2.01 -26.07
C PHE A 72 13.38 -1.63 -24.97
N PRO A 73 12.79 -0.42 -25.01
CA PRO A 73 11.96 0.08 -23.91
C PRO A 73 10.59 -0.61 -23.76
N ASN A 74 10.12 -1.34 -24.79
CA ASN A 74 8.79 -1.93 -24.84
C ASN A 74 8.86 -3.39 -25.33
N LEU A 75 9.61 -4.25 -24.62
CA LEU A 75 9.70 -5.68 -24.98
C LEU A 75 8.39 -6.42 -24.71
N GLY A 76 7.65 -5.99 -23.69
CA GLY A 76 6.39 -6.60 -23.31
C GLY A 76 5.66 -5.84 -22.24
N TYR A 77 4.55 -6.42 -21.79
CA TYR A 77 3.67 -5.82 -20.81
C TYR A 77 2.98 -6.87 -19.94
N THR A 78 2.46 -6.38 -18.82
CA THR A 78 1.48 -7.09 -18.00
C THR A 78 0.29 -6.16 -17.79
N GLN A 79 -0.91 -6.74 -17.76
CA GLN A 79 -2.09 -6.01 -17.34
C GLN A 79 -3.15 -6.96 -16.79
N ASP A 80 -3.82 -6.54 -15.71
CA ASP A 80 -5.13 -7.04 -15.31
C ASP A 80 -5.98 -5.84 -14.92
N SER A 81 -7.13 -5.70 -15.59
CA SER A 81 -8.02 -4.57 -15.35
C SER A 81 -8.89 -4.76 -14.12
N ASN A 82 -8.93 -5.97 -13.53
CA ASN A 82 -9.71 -6.25 -12.35
C ASN A 82 -9.27 -7.55 -11.65
N PHE A 83 -8.40 -7.42 -10.65
CA PHE A 83 -7.95 -8.56 -9.86
C PHE A 83 -8.30 -8.42 -8.37
N GLN A 84 -8.37 -9.58 -7.71
CA GLN A 84 -8.54 -9.78 -6.28
C GLN A 84 -7.80 -11.05 -5.88
N GLY A 85 -7.18 -11.06 -4.70
CA GLY A 85 -6.47 -12.23 -4.20
C GLY A 85 -5.53 -11.86 -3.06
N VAL A 86 -5.28 -12.82 -2.16
CA VAL A 86 -4.23 -12.71 -1.14
C VAL A 86 -3.43 -14.00 -1.20
N GLY A 87 -2.15 -13.91 -1.54
CA GLY A 87 -1.35 -15.10 -1.77
C GLY A 87 -0.10 -14.89 -2.60
N VAL A 88 0.52 -16.02 -2.93
CA VAL A 88 1.63 -16.12 -3.86
C VAL A 88 1.11 -16.70 -5.18
N PHE A 89 1.44 -16.06 -6.29
CA PHE A 89 0.94 -16.37 -7.61
C PHE A 89 2.10 -16.45 -8.60
N ASP A 90 1.86 -17.10 -9.72
CA ASP A 90 2.73 -17.00 -10.87
C ASP A 90 2.09 -16.09 -11.92
N PHE A 91 2.94 -15.40 -12.68
CA PHE A 91 2.51 -14.32 -13.56
C PHE A 91 3.21 -14.39 -14.92
N THR A 92 2.46 -14.13 -15.99
CA THR A 92 2.98 -14.07 -17.37
C THR A 92 3.11 -12.63 -17.83
N VAL A 93 4.31 -12.23 -18.23
CA VAL A 93 4.55 -11.01 -18.99
C VAL A 93 4.42 -11.34 -20.47
N PHE A 94 3.50 -10.65 -21.14
CA PHE A 94 3.23 -10.83 -22.56
C PHE A 94 4.28 -10.12 -23.40
N THR A 95 4.94 -10.82 -24.32
CA THR A 95 5.97 -10.26 -25.19
C THR A 95 5.71 -10.62 -26.66
N ASP A 96 6.25 -9.84 -27.58
CA ASP A 96 6.51 -10.36 -28.93
C ASP A 96 7.85 -11.11 -28.91
N PRO A 97 8.08 -12.10 -29.79
CA PRO A 97 9.36 -12.81 -29.85
C PRO A 97 10.56 -11.85 -29.93
N TYR A 98 11.50 -12.00 -29.01
CA TYR A 98 12.69 -11.15 -28.94
C TYR A 98 13.97 -11.96 -28.74
N VAL A 99 15.11 -11.34 -29.02
CA VAL A 99 16.44 -11.92 -28.76
C VAL A 99 17.37 -10.82 -28.24
N LEU A 100 17.92 -11.03 -27.05
CA LEU A 100 18.89 -10.17 -26.39
C LEU A 100 20.24 -10.88 -26.24
N PRO A 101 21.36 -10.13 -26.20
CA PRO A 101 22.64 -10.69 -25.80
C PRO A 101 22.58 -11.35 -24.41
N ALA A 102 23.41 -12.36 -24.18
CA ALA A 102 23.55 -12.97 -22.87
C ALA A 102 23.94 -11.94 -21.80
N ASN A 103 23.48 -12.14 -20.58
CA ASN A 103 23.64 -11.26 -19.41
C ASN A 103 23.06 -9.85 -19.58
N THR A 104 22.14 -9.64 -20.53
CA THR A 104 21.42 -8.37 -20.64
C THR A 104 20.54 -8.16 -19.42
N GLN A 105 20.59 -6.97 -18.84
CA GLN A 105 19.69 -6.58 -17.75
C GLN A 105 18.31 -6.27 -18.32
N VAL A 106 17.30 -6.96 -17.83
CA VAL A 106 15.90 -6.73 -18.16
C VAL A 106 15.20 -6.13 -16.95
N THR A 107 14.20 -5.29 -17.18
CA THR A 107 13.45 -4.60 -16.13
C THR A 107 11.97 -4.76 -16.36
N LEU A 108 11.27 -5.26 -15.33
CA LEU A 108 9.81 -5.21 -15.24
C LEU A 108 9.43 -4.15 -14.21
N SER A 109 8.58 -3.22 -14.60
CA SER A 109 7.96 -2.26 -13.69
C SER A 109 6.45 -2.40 -13.77
N VAL A 110 5.80 -2.65 -12.64
CA VAL A 110 4.35 -2.84 -12.54
C VAL A 110 3.77 -1.83 -11.56
N THR A 111 2.71 -1.18 -11.99
CA THR A 111 1.94 -0.20 -11.22
C THR A 111 0.62 -0.84 -10.83
N THR A 112 0.32 -0.91 -9.54
CA THR A 112 -1.00 -1.29 -9.02
C THR A 112 -1.82 -0.04 -8.77
N TYR A 113 -3.08 -0.04 -9.20
CA TYR A 113 -4.06 1.01 -8.98
C TYR A 113 -5.08 0.59 -7.93
N LYS A 114 -5.60 1.55 -7.15
CA LYS A 114 -6.51 1.26 -6.03
C LYS A 114 -7.87 0.69 -6.45
N GLY A 115 -8.29 0.95 -7.69
CA GLY A 115 -9.57 0.48 -8.24
C GLY A 115 -9.40 -0.29 -9.55
N PRO A 116 -10.50 -0.90 -10.05
CA PRO A 116 -10.50 -1.58 -11.33
C PRO A 116 -10.34 -0.59 -12.49
N ASN A 117 -9.93 -1.10 -13.66
CA ASN A 117 -9.73 -0.35 -14.89
C ASN A 117 -8.80 0.87 -14.73
N TYR A 118 -7.74 0.71 -13.95
CA TYR A 118 -6.67 1.69 -13.71
C TYR A 118 -7.17 2.98 -13.05
N THR A 119 -8.18 2.86 -12.17
CA THR A 119 -8.78 3.98 -11.44
C THR A 119 -8.30 4.07 -9.99
N GLY A 120 -8.58 5.19 -9.31
CA GLY A 120 -8.32 5.35 -7.87
C GLY A 120 -6.88 5.74 -7.49
N GLY A 121 -6.05 6.11 -8.47
CA GLY A 121 -4.65 6.49 -8.26
C GLY A 121 -3.75 5.27 -8.02
N VAL A 122 -2.43 5.50 -8.02
CA VAL A 122 -1.44 4.45 -7.79
C VAL A 122 -1.48 4.04 -6.31
N ALA A 123 -1.53 2.74 -6.08
CA ALA A 123 -1.49 2.11 -4.76
C ALA A 123 -0.08 1.58 -4.44
N TYR A 124 0.59 1.05 -5.45
CA TYR A 124 1.86 0.35 -5.29
C TYR A 124 2.64 0.35 -6.61
N VAL A 125 3.96 0.38 -6.53
CA VAL A 125 4.86 0.19 -7.65
C VAL A 125 5.86 -0.90 -7.29
N SER A 126 5.99 -1.89 -8.17
CA SER A 126 6.96 -2.96 -8.07
C SER A 126 7.86 -2.95 -9.29
N THR A 127 9.14 -2.67 -9.10
CA THR A 127 10.15 -2.62 -10.16
C THR A 127 11.29 -3.58 -9.82
N MET A 128 11.60 -4.47 -10.75
CA MET A 128 12.71 -5.40 -10.61
C MET A 128 13.58 -5.35 -11.87
N THR A 129 14.90 -5.31 -11.66
CA THR A 129 15.90 -5.45 -12.70
C THR A 129 16.74 -6.69 -12.41
N TRP A 130 16.93 -7.54 -13.43
CA TRP A 130 17.68 -8.77 -13.30
C TRP A 130 18.40 -9.16 -14.59
N ASP A 131 19.37 -10.05 -14.45
CA ASP A 131 20.12 -10.64 -15.56
C ASP A 131 19.27 -11.68 -16.31
N CYS A 132 19.01 -11.48 -17.60
CA CYS A 132 18.13 -12.36 -18.38
C CYS A 132 18.67 -13.80 -18.51
N THR A 133 19.98 -14.02 -18.35
CA THR A 133 20.58 -15.37 -18.49
C THR A 133 20.46 -16.14 -17.18
N THR A 134 20.84 -15.51 -16.09
CA THR A 134 21.01 -16.17 -14.78
C THR A 134 19.84 -15.97 -13.82
N GLY A 135 18.96 -15.00 -14.09
CA GLY A 135 17.89 -14.62 -13.15
C GLY A 135 18.40 -13.87 -11.92
N VAL A 136 19.68 -13.46 -11.88
CA VAL A 136 20.24 -12.75 -10.73
C VAL A 136 19.64 -11.34 -10.67
N ILE A 137 18.94 -11.05 -9.58
CA ILE A 137 18.35 -9.74 -9.30
C ILE A 137 19.46 -8.74 -8.98
N SER A 138 19.51 -7.64 -9.73
CA SER A 138 20.43 -6.52 -9.47
C SER A 138 19.74 -5.38 -8.73
N SER A 139 18.42 -5.23 -8.87
CA SER A 139 17.61 -4.25 -8.17
C SER A 139 16.19 -4.77 -7.98
N LEU A 140 15.63 -4.58 -6.80
CA LEU A 140 14.23 -4.85 -6.50
C LEU A 140 13.69 -3.72 -5.62
N VAL A 141 12.66 -3.04 -6.11
CA VAL A 141 11.97 -1.95 -5.43
C VAL A 141 10.50 -2.31 -5.37
N ASN A 142 9.99 -2.46 -4.15
CA ASN A 142 8.58 -2.71 -3.87
C ASN A 142 8.13 -1.63 -2.89
N GLU A 143 7.38 -0.66 -3.38
CA GLU A 143 6.98 0.47 -2.55
C GLU A 143 5.59 0.97 -2.90
N ALA A 144 4.85 1.38 -1.86
CA ALA A 144 3.75 2.29 -2.10
C ALA A 144 4.35 3.59 -2.63
N PRO A 145 3.67 4.33 -3.54
CA PRO A 145 4.07 5.68 -3.87
C PRO A 145 4.32 6.40 -2.55
N THR A 146 5.55 6.89 -2.36
CA THR A 146 5.79 7.79 -1.25
C THR A 146 4.91 8.99 -1.55
N ASP A 147 3.80 9.11 -0.81
CA ASP A 147 2.99 10.32 -0.72
C ASP A 147 3.89 11.43 -0.13
N ALA A 148 4.90 11.86 -0.88
CA ALA A 148 5.38 13.21 -0.79
C ALA A 148 4.24 14.04 -1.35
N CYS A 149 3.22 14.32 -0.52
CA CYS A 149 2.36 15.45 -0.79
C CYS A 149 3.28 16.60 -1.15
N PRO A 150 3.09 17.23 -2.33
CA PRO A 150 4.02 18.24 -2.79
C PRO A 150 4.16 19.26 -1.68
N SER A 151 5.35 19.28 -1.10
CA SER A 151 5.72 20.37 -0.22
C SER A 151 5.61 21.64 -1.05
N PRO A 152 4.83 22.64 -0.58
CA PRO A 152 4.37 22.73 0.80
C PRO A 152 2.94 22.21 0.97
N LEU A 153 2.77 21.28 1.93
CA LEU A 153 1.61 21.32 2.83
C LEU A 153 1.33 22.79 3.18
N PRO A 154 0.08 23.26 3.20
CA PRO A 154 -0.23 24.62 3.63
C PRO A 154 0.51 24.91 4.94
N GLY A 155 1.40 25.92 4.92
CA GLY A 155 2.34 26.15 6.02
C GLY A 155 1.62 26.23 7.37
N GLY A 156 2.02 25.38 8.31
CA GLY A 156 1.41 25.24 9.63
C GLY A 156 0.54 24.00 9.82
N ALA A 157 0.40 23.14 8.80
CA ALA A 157 -0.29 21.87 8.97
C ALA A 157 0.45 20.92 9.93
N VAL A 158 -0.31 20.16 10.71
CA VAL A 158 0.19 19.13 11.65
C VAL A 158 -0.65 17.86 11.51
N LEU A 159 -0.14 16.72 11.98
CA LEU A 159 -0.95 15.52 12.07
C LEU A 159 -1.92 15.60 13.27
N GLY A 160 -3.21 15.44 12.99
CA GLY A 160 -4.26 15.22 13.99
C GLY A 160 -4.81 13.81 13.89
N GLU A 161 -5.46 13.35 14.94
CA GLU A 161 -6.06 12.03 15.04
C GLU A 161 -7.57 12.15 15.24
N ALA A 162 -8.34 11.32 14.54
CA ALA A 162 -9.79 11.14 14.72
C ALA A 162 -10.03 9.73 15.30
N PRO A 163 -10.07 9.52 16.62
CA PRO A 163 -10.06 8.16 17.19
C PRO A 163 -11.32 7.35 16.91
N ALA A 164 -12.46 8.03 16.79
CA ALA A 164 -13.76 7.42 16.47
C ALA A 164 -14.19 7.69 15.02
N GLY A 165 -13.31 8.28 14.19
CA GLY A 165 -13.70 8.89 12.93
C GLY A 165 -14.52 10.18 13.14
N ALA A 166 -15.06 10.72 12.05
CA ALA A 166 -15.84 11.96 12.09
C ALA A 166 -16.84 12.05 10.93
N GLN A 167 -17.93 12.79 11.12
CA GLN A 167 -18.78 13.22 10.00
C GLN A 167 -18.02 14.27 9.16
N VAL A 168 -18.05 14.09 7.85
CA VAL A 168 -17.43 15.04 6.90
C VAL A 168 -18.44 16.09 6.44
N TYR A 169 -17.94 17.30 6.20
CA TYR A 169 -18.69 18.44 5.69
C TYR A 169 -17.96 19.04 4.48
N TRP A 170 -18.74 19.54 3.51
CA TRP A 170 -18.24 20.27 2.34
C TRP A 170 -17.89 21.73 2.65
N GLY A 171 -18.17 22.19 3.87
CA GLY A 171 -17.89 23.52 4.38
C GLY A 171 -18.04 23.58 5.89
N PRO A 172 -17.60 24.67 6.56
CA PRO A 172 -17.57 24.78 8.02
C PRO A 172 -18.95 25.11 8.62
N SER A 173 -19.96 24.30 8.33
CA SER A 173 -21.31 24.50 8.85
C SER A 173 -22.13 23.21 8.83
N ALA A 174 -23.07 23.10 9.76
CA ALA A 174 -23.89 21.89 9.94
C ALA A 174 -24.76 21.57 8.72
N ASP A 175 -25.20 22.58 7.96
CA ASP A 175 -25.99 22.43 6.72
C ASP A 175 -25.15 21.91 5.54
N LYS A 176 -23.82 21.86 5.68
CA LYS A 176 -22.89 21.36 4.66
C LYS A 176 -22.47 19.92 4.91
N ALA A 177 -23.18 19.19 5.76
CA ALA A 177 -22.91 17.78 6.01
C ALA A 177 -22.89 17.00 4.69
N SER A 178 -21.89 16.14 4.52
CA SER A 178 -21.78 15.25 3.37
C SER A 178 -22.45 13.91 3.67
N PRO A 179 -23.69 13.66 3.20
CA PRO A 179 -24.44 12.48 3.62
C PRO A 179 -23.74 11.21 3.13
N GLY A 180 -23.52 10.25 4.04
CA GLY A 180 -22.88 8.98 3.72
C GLY A 180 -21.35 9.02 3.59
N VAL A 181 -20.73 10.20 3.71
CA VAL A 181 -19.27 10.33 3.76
C VAL A 181 -18.84 10.52 5.20
N VAL A 182 -18.13 9.52 5.72
CA VAL A 182 -17.53 9.55 7.05
C VAL A 182 -16.02 9.47 6.92
N LEU A 183 -15.34 10.22 7.77
CA LEU A 183 -13.93 10.07 8.04
C LEU A 183 -13.77 8.84 8.91
N ASN A 184 -13.00 7.85 8.46
CA ASN A 184 -12.68 6.69 9.27
C ASN A 184 -11.80 7.07 10.48
N PRO A 185 -11.72 6.22 11.50
CA PRO A 185 -10.69 6.38 12.53
C PRO A 185 -9.29 6.42 11.93
N GLY A 186 -8.43 7.35 12.36
CA GLY A 186 -7.06 7.44 11.87
C GLY A 186 -6.39 8.80 12.04
N THR A 187 -5.21 8.95 11.43
CA THR A 187 -4.40 10.17 11.46
C THR A 187 -4.51 10.91 10.13
N TYR A 188 -4.70 12.23 10.18
CA TYR A 188 -4.95 13.09 9.04
C TYR A 188 -4.19 14.41 9.14
N TYR A 189 -3.87 15.03 8.00
CA TYR A 189 -3.28 16.38 8.01
C TYR A 189 -4.35 17.40 8.37
N VAL A 190 -4.09 18.14 9.44
CA VAL A 190 -4.92 19.24 9.90
C VAL A 190 -4.29 20.55 9.47
N ILE A 191 -5.06 21.40 8.80
CA ILE A 191 -4.55 22.65 8.21
C ILE A 191 -4.87 23.86 9.10
N GLY A 192 -6.07 23.91 9.65
CA GLY A 192 -6.57 25.03 10.42
C GLY A 192 -8.05 24.89 10.75
N VAL A 193 -8.62 25.95 11.30
CA VAL A 193 -10.01 26.00 11.74
C VAL A 193 -10.80 27.05 10.99
N ASP A 194 -12.12 26.99 11.06
CA ASP A 194 -12.97 28.07 10.59
C ASP A 194 -12.91 29.28 11.54
N ALA A 195 -13.56 30.39 11.17
CA ALA A 195 -13.56 31.60 11.99
C ALA A 195 -14.16 31.41 13.41
N THR A 196 -15.01 30.39 13.59
CA THR A 196 -15.61 30.08 14.90
C THR A 196 -14.78 29.10 15.73
N GLY A 197 -13.85 28.37 15.10
CA GLY A 197 -13.13 27.26 15.72
C GLY A 197 -13.94 25.97 15.84
N ALA A 198 -15.21 25.95 15.41
CA ALA A 198 -16.10 24.80 15.52
C ALA A 198 -15.80 23.70 14.50
N TYR A 199 -15.22 24.08 13.35
CA TYR A 199 -14.85 23.16 12.28
C TYR A 199 -13.37 23.26 11.98
N THR A 200 -12.77 22.11 11.70
CA THR A 200 -11.37 21.95 11.34
C THR A 200 -11.29 21.45 9.91
N GLN A 201 -10.40 22.05 9.12
CA GLN A 201 -10.13 21.63 7.76
C GLN A 201 -9.05 20.54 7.76
N VAL A 202 -9.38 19.42 7.14
CA VAL A 202 -8.51 18.23 7.02
C VAL A 202 -8.22 17.92 5.57
N TRP A 203 -7.04 17.34 5.34
CA TRP A 203 -6.61 16.84 4.05
C TRP A 203 -6.38 15.34 4.15
N LEU A 204 -7.12 14.56 3.36
CA LEU A 204 -7.14 13.09 3.46
C LEU A 204 -6.04 12.46 2.62
N THR A 205 -5.88 12.95 1.39
CA THR A 205 -4.87 12.54 0.42
C THR A 205 -4.46 13.74 -0.43
N CYS A 206 -3.29 13.70 -1.05
CA CYS A 206 -2.76 14.82 -1.83
C CYS A 206 -3.62 15.22 -3.05
N GLU A 207 -4.54 14.34 -3.48
CA GLU A 207 -5.48 14.56 -4.60
C GLU A 207 -6.92 14.79 -4.12
N SER A 208 -7.19 14.62 -2.81
CA SER A 208 -8.52 14.85 -2.26
C SER A 208 -8.82 16.34 -2.13
N PRO A 209 -10.07 16.77 -2.39
CA PRO A 209 -10.52 18.10 -2.01
C PRO A 209 -10.41 18.27 -0.49
N LEU A 210 -10.16 19.49 -0.04
CA LEU A 210 -10.15 19.81 1.39
C LEU A 210 -11.54 19.60 1.99
N LEU A 211 -11.59 18.91 3.11
CA LEU A 211 -12.82 18.56 3.80
C LEU A 211 -12.87 19.21 5.17
N TRP A 212 -14.07 19.36 5.71
CA TRP A 212 -14.29 19.90 7.03
C TRP A 212 -14.83 18.82 7.97
N VAL A 213 -14.36 18.82 9.21
CA VAL A 213 -14.89 17.99 10.31
C VAL A 213 -15.11 18.87 11.53
N ARG A 214 -15.90 18.40 12.52
CA ARG A 214 -16.03 19.14 13.77
C ARG A 214 -14.73 19.08 14.57
N SER A 215 -14.28 20.21 15.10
CA SER A 215 -12.99 20.30 15.80
C SER A 215 -12.91 19.41 17.04
N ASP A 216 -14.04 19.15 17.71
CA ASP A 216 -14.12 18.28 18.89
C ASP A 216 -14.01 16.79 18.59
N THR A 217 -13.99 16.41 17.31
CA THR A 217 -13.75 15.02 16.88
C THR A 217 -12.29 14.71 16.62
N LEU A 218 -11.42 15.72 16.72
CA LEU A 218 -9.98 15.61 16.50
C LEU A 218 -9.19 15.83 17.78
N GLN A 219 -8.05 15.16 17.87
CA GLN A 219 -7.04 15.38 18.91
C GLN A 219 -5.63 15.47 18.29
N PRO A 220 -4.63 16.02 19.00
CA PRO A 220 -3.23 15.94 18.57
C PRO A 220 -2.79 14.49 18.32
N SER A 221 -2.09 14.25 17.21
CA SER A 221 -1.47 12.94 16.98
C SER A 221 -0.13 12.83 17.71
N TYR A 222 0.09 11.71 18.39
CA TYR A 222 1.39 11.38 19.02
C TYR A 222 2.36 10.67 18.07
N THR A 223 2.00 10.52 16.80
CA THR A 223 2.89 9.95 15.78
C THR A 223 3.96 10.94 15.34
N ALA A 224 5.12 10.42 14.97
CA ALA A 224 6.15 11.22 14.31
C ALA A 224 5.62 11.77 12.96
N PRO A 225 6.08 12.96 12.51
CA PRO A 225 7.10 13.81 13.13
C PRO A 225 6.60 14.79 14.21
N TRP A 226 5.29 14.90 14.44
CA TRP A 226 4.71 15.96 15.27
C TRP A 226 4.57 15.63 16.76
N ASN A 227 4.62 14.35 17.15
CA ASN A 227 4.80 13.90 18.55
C ASN A 227 3.93 14.64 19.59
N GLY A 228 2.63 14.82 19.32
CA GLY A 228 1.68 15.46 20.22
C GLY A 228 1.58 16.98 20.07
N GLN A 229 2.12 17.55 18.99
CA GLN A 229 1.94 18.97 18.69
C GLN A 229 0.46 19.35 18.62
N ALA A 230 0.10 20.46 19.26
CA ALA A 230 -1.27 20.98 19.27
C ALA A 230 -1.80 21.21 17.84
N LEU A 231 -3.10 20.95 17.65
CA LEU A 231 -3.76 21.19 16.38
C LEU A 231 -3.70 22.68 15.99
N PRO A 232 -3.62 23.02 14.70
CA PRO A 232 -3.47 24.39 14.25
C PRO A 232 -4.77 25.15 14.50
N THR A 233 -4.66 26.31 15.13
CA THR A 233 -5.80 27.20 15.42
C THR A 233 -5.88 28.37 14.44
N LYS A 234 -5.08 28.33 13.37
CA LYS A 234 -5.10 29.35 12.32
C LYS A 234 -6.43 29.27 11.59
N VAL A 235 -7.09 30.42 11.42
CA VAL A 235 -8.32 30.50 10.63
C VAL A 235 -8.00 30.31 9.15
N VAL A 236 -8.72 29.41 8.49
CA VAL A 236 -8.63 29.10 7.05
C VAL A 236 -10.01 29.15 6.42
N GLY A 237 -10.09 29.57 5.16
CA GLY A 237 -11.35 29.84 4.45
C GLY A 237 -11.14 29.98 2.96
#